data_AF-A0A258CM74-F1
#
_entry.id   AF-A0A258CM74-F1
#
_cell.length_a   1.000
_cell.length_b   1.000
_cell.length_c   1.000
_cell.angle_alpha   90.00
_cell.angle_beta   90.00
_cell.angle_gamma   90.00
#
_symmetry.space_group_name_H-M   'P 1'
#
loop_
_entity.id
_entity.type
_entity.pdbx_description
1 polymer ?
#
loop_
_entity_poly.entity_id
_entity_poly.type
_entity_poly.pdbx_seq_one_letter_code
_entity_poly.pdbx_strand_id
1 'polypeptide(L)'
;MWFKNIRVYRLSAPLTMDQAVIEQALAEYKFSPCTGQEALRSGFSFPLHPSIKQYCHLQQQRWFFAIKRQEKVLPAAVINEELAPKLEAAEQEAGRALSRKEKQALKDDLIQSLLPRAFSRSTLTHGYYDAEQQWLVINTGSASKAEDVLALLRKALGSLPALPWLDNHKLNQQLQLWLQHQQLPGTFQPGTEVELKAPDDEGAKVRFSNHLLSADEVQTHLEDKLVTRI
;
A
#
# COMPACT_ATOMS: atom_id res chain seq x y z
N MET A 1 -9.81 -16.62 -3.43
CA MET A 1 -10.00 -15.16 -3.23
C MET A 1 -9.49 -14.45 -4.46
N TRP A 2 -10.24 -13.50 -5.01
CA TRP A 2 -9.82 -12.75 -6.20
C TRP A 2 -9.03 -11.50 -5.81
N PHE A 3 -7.97 -11.19 -6.55
CA PHE A 3 -7.21 -9.95 -6.37
C PHE A 3 -8.07 -8.79 -6.83
N LYS A 4 -8.15 -7.74 -6.02
CA LYS A 4 -8.93 -6.53 -6.32
C LYS A 4 -8.04 -5.42 -6.87
N ASN A 5 -6.75 -5.51 -6.59
CA ASN A 5 -5.71 -4.59 -7.04
C ASN A 5 -4.47 -5.40 -7.36
N ILE A 6 -3.59 -4.84 -8.17
CA ILE A 6 -2.34 -5.48 -8.54
C ILE A 6 -1.22 -4.44 -8.49
N ARG A 7 -0.16 -4.76 -7.76
CA ARG A 7 1.16 -4.19 -7.94
C ARG A 7 2.13 -5.29 -8.33
N VAL A 8 2.88 -5.06 -9.40
CA VAL A 8 3.83 -6.04 -9.96
C VAL A 8 5.24 -5.53 -9.77
N TYR A 9 6.08 -6.41 -9.24
CA TYR A 9 7.51 -6.23 -9.15
C TYR A 9 8.19 -7.37 -9.90
N ARG A 10 9.33 -7.09 -10.51
CA ARG A 10 10.19 -8.10 -11.14
C ARG A 10 11.39 -8.36 -10.25
N LEU A 11 11.68 -9.62 -10.02
CA LEU A 11 12.90 -10.02 -9.34
C LEU A 11 14.06 -10.07 -10.35
N SER A 12 15.21 -9.48 -10.01
CA SER A 12 16.40 -9.56 -10.87
C SER A 12 17.12 -10.90 -10.79
N ALA A 13 16.84 -11.69 -9.76
CA ALA A 13 17.33 -13.06 -9.58
C ALA A 13 16.20 -13.93 -9.01
N PRO A 14 16.09 -15.21 -9.43
CA PRO A 14 15.04 -16.09 -8.94
C PRO A 14 15.22 -16.41 -7.45
N LEU A 15 14.12 -16.70 -6.76
CA LEU A 15 14.19 -17.31 -5.44
C LEU A 15 14.57 -18.79 -5.61
N THR A 16 15.81 -19.14 -5.28
CA THR A 16 16.33 -20.52 -5.42
C THR A 16 16.05 -21.39 -4.19
N MET A 17 15.13 -20.96 -3.32
CA MET A 17 14.84 -21.63 -2.05
C MET A 17 13.71 -22.65 -2.22
N ASP A 18 13.86 -23.81 -1.60
CA ASP A 18 12.80 -24.82 -1.57
C ASP A 18 11.61 -24.39 -0.71
N GLN A 19 10.44 -25.01 -0.94
CA GLN A 19 9.20 -24.69 -0.24
C GLN A 19 9.34 -24.75 1.27
N ALA A 20 9.99 -25.79 1.78
CA ALA A 20 10.17 -25.99 3.21
C ALA A 20 11.00 -24.86 3.84
N VAL A 21 12.03 -24.39 3.13
CA VAL A 21 12.91 -23.31 3.59
C VAL A 21 12.15 -21.99 3.60
N ILE A 22 11.37 -21.71 2.55
CA ILE A 22 10.50 -20.52 2.49
C ILE A 22 9.47 -20.57 3.63
N GLU A 23 8.76 -21.70 3.80
CA GLU A 23 7.77 -21.88 4.87
C GLU A 23 8.36 -21.59 6.24
N GLN A 24 9.54 -22.13 6.53
CA GLN A 24 10.25 -21.91 7.79
C GLN A 24 10.64 -20.43 7.97
N ALA A 25 11.21 -19.81 6.94
CA ALA A 25 11.57 -18.40 6.95
C ALA A 25 10.35 -17.48 7.19
N LEU A 26 9.21 -17.76 6.55
CA LEU A 26 7.99 -16.99 6.78
C LEU A 26 7.44 -17.21 8.20
N ALA A 27 7.53 -18.43 8.73
CA ALA A 27 7.04 -18.79 10.06
C ALA A 27 7.80 -18.06 11.19
N GLU A 28 9.11 -17.78 11.02
CA GLU A 28 9.89 -16.97 11.97
C GLU A 28 9.33 -15.56 12.15
N TYR A 29 8.72 -15.02 11.10
CA TYR A 29 8.11 -13.69 11.08
C TYR A 29 6.58 -13.73 11.08
N LYS A 30 5.99 -14.78 11.68
CA LYS A 30 4.54 -14.93 11.79
C LYS A 30 3.88 -13.76 12.50
N PHE A 31 2.66 -13.45 12.07
CA PHE A 31 1.82 -12.46 12.71
C PHE A 31 1.54 -12.83 14.17
N SER A 32 1.63 -11.83 15.04
CA SER A 32 1.13 -11.84 16.40
C SER A 32 0.27 -10.60 16.61
N PRO A 33 -0.79 -10.67 17.43
CA PRO A 33 -1.61 -9.51 17.74
C PRO A 33 -0.78 -8.37 18.37
N CYS A 34 -1.19 -7.13 18.13
CA CYS A 34 -0.64 -5.95 18.82
C CYS A 34 -0.82 -6.10 20.32
N THR A 35 0.23 -5.82 21.08
CA THR A 35 0.10 -5.64 22.54
C THR A 35 -0.60 -4.31 22.86
N GLY A 36 -0.95 -4.08 24.13
CA GLY A 36 -1.64 -2.84 24.55
C GLY A 36 -0.85 -1.56 24.27
N GLN A 37 0.46 -1.64 24.07
CA GLN A 37 1.34 -0.48 23.85
C GLN A 37 1.86 -0.38 22.41
N GLU A 38 1.50 -1.34 21.54
CA GLU A 38 1.90 -1.35 20.13
C GLU A 38 0.79 -0.71 19.26
N ALA A 39 1.11 0.37 18.56
CA ALA A 39 0.18 0.99 17.62
C ALA A 39 -0.04 0.15 16.36
N LEU A 40 0.94 -0.67 15.98
CA LEU A 40 0.96 -1.38 14.72
C LEU A 40 1.81 -2.65 14.81
N ARG A 41 1.33 -3.73 14.21
CA ARG A 41 2.09 -4.96 14.02
C ARG A 41 1.77 -5.61 12.69
N SER A 42 2.80 -6.13 12.02
CA SER A 42 2.64 -6.90 10.79
C SER A 42 3.43 -8.20 10.87
N GLY A 43 2.95 -9.25 10.20
CA GLY A 43 3.64 -10.52 10.10
C GLY A 43 2.96 -11.45 9.09
N PHE A 44 3.60 -12.57 8.79
CA PHE A 44 3.04 -13.56 7.87
C PHE A 44 1.80 -14.23 8.45
N SER A 45 0.85 -14.54 7.57
CA SER A 45 -0.36 -15.27 7.87
C SER A 45 -0.64 -16.27 6.76
N PHE A 46 -1.63 -17.13 6.95
CA PHE A 46 -1.93 -18.18 5.99
C PHE A 46 -2.60 -17.56 4.75
N PRO A 47 -2.13 -17.87 3.52
CA PRO A 47 -2.71 -17.33 2.28
C PRO A 47 -4.01 -18.01 1.88
N LEU A 48 -4.32 -19.15 2.49
CA LEU A 48 -5.50 -19.96 2.23
C LEU A 48 -6.48 -19.88 3.41
N HIS A 49 -7.46 -20.79 3.42
CA HIS A 49 -8.42 -20.89 4.52
C HIS A 49 -7.73 -21.07 5.88
N PRO A 50 -8.21 -20.45 6.97
CA PRO A 50 -7.56 -20.51 8.29
C PRO A 50 -7.32 -21.91 8.86
N SER A 51 -7.96 -22.95 8.35
CA SER A 51 -7.69 -24.35 8.73
C SER A 51 -6.38 -24.89 8.15
N ILE A 52 -5.88 -24.31 7.06
CA ILE A 52 -4.63 -24.70 6.41
C ILE A 52 -3.51 -23.87 7.03
N LYS A 53 -2.70 -24.51 7.88
CA LYS A 53 -1.66 -23.85 8.68
C LYS A 53 -0.31 -23.83 7.94
N GLN A 54 -0.31 -23.26 6.74
CA GLN A 54 0.87 -23.07 5.90
C GLN A 54 0.99 -21.58 5.55
N TYR A 55 2.16 -20.98 5.77
CA TYR A 55 2.44 -19.58 5.44
C TYR A 55 2.73 -19.39 3.95
N CYS A 56 3.12 -20.46 3.27
CA CYS A 56 3.41 -20.52 1.86
C CYS A 56 2.65 -21.68 1.20
N HIS A 57 1.99 -21.39 0.07
CA HIS A 57 1.32 -22.40 -0.74
C HIS A 57 1.87 -22.39 -2.16
N LEU A 58 2.42 -23.52 -2.61
CA LEU A 58 2.93 -23.70 -3.96
C LEU A 58 1.86 -24.33 -4.85
N GLN A 59 1.54 -23.68 -5.97
CA GLN A 59 0.65 -24.21 -6.99
C GLN A 59 1.16 -23.77 -8.37
N GLN A 60 1.40 -24.73 -9.28
CA GLN A 60 1.86 -24.45 -10.65
C GLN A 60 3.07 -23.48 -10.70
N GLN A 61 4.11 -23.73 -9.89
CA GLN A 61 5.30 -22.87 -9.78
C GLN A 61 5.05 -21.44 -9.25
N ARG A 62 3.87 -21.18 -8.69
CA ARG A 62 3.53 -19.93 -8.03
C ARG A 62 3.43 -20.12 -6.53
N TRP A 63 4.11 -19.24 -5.82
CA TRP A 63 4.24 -19.24 -4.37
C TRP A 63 3.31 -18.19 -3.79
N PHE A 64 2.21 -18.61 -3.19
CA PHE A 64 1.25 -17.72 -2.54
C PHE A 64 1.63 -17.49 -1.08
N PHE A 65 1.51 -16.24 -0.63
CA PHE A 65 1.74 -15.83 0.75
C PHE A 65 0.73 -14.74 1.17
N ALA A 66 0.59 -14.53 2.48
CA ALA A 66 -0.20 -13.44 2.99
C ALA A 66 0.47 -12.76 4.17
N ILE A 67 0.27 -11.45 4.28
CA ILE A 67 0.75 -10.63 5.38
C ILE A 67 -0.46 -10.02 6.07
N LYS A 68 -0.57 -10.28 7.37
CA LYS A 68 -1.57 -9.66 8.22
C LYS A 68 -0.94 -8.45 8.90
N ARG A 69 -1.61 -7.31 8.75
CA ARG A 69 -1.29 -6.05 9.44
C ARG A 69 -2.43 -5.73 10.40
N GLN A 70 -2.10 -5.50 11.66
CA GLN A 70 -3.04 -5.04 12.67
C GLN A 70 -2.59 -3.68 13.20
N GLU A 71 -3.51 -2.73 13.29
CA GLU A 71 -3.27 -1.38 13.78
C GLU A 71 -4.30 -1.00 14.85
N LYS A 72 -3.88 -0.20 15.83
CA LYS A 72 -4.76 0.40 16.83
C LYS A 72 -5.48 1.59 16.23
N VAL A 73 -6.81 1.57 16.32
CA VAL A 73 -7.67 2.61 15.77
C VAL A 73 -7.82 3.72 16.81
N LEU A 74 -7.08 4.80 16.61
CA LEU A 74 -7.19 6.04 17.36
C LEU A 74 -7.53 7.17 16.39
N PRO A 75 -8.83 7.49 16.18
CA PRO A 75 -9.22 8.55 15.28
C PRO A 75 -8.64 9.90 15.73
N ALA A 76 -8.17 10.70 14.78
CA ALA A 76 -7.58 12.01 15.07
C ALA A 76 -8.55 12.94 15.83
N ALA A 77 -9.85 12.84 15.56
CA ALA A 77 -10.89 13.58 16.27
C ALA A 77 -10.86 13.30 17.78
N VAL A 78 -10.79 12.03 18.19
CA VAL A 78 -10.74 11.61 19.60
C VAL A 78 -9.44 12.10 20.26
N ILE A 79 -8.31 12.00 19.55
CA ILE A 79 -7.03 12.50 20.08
C ILE A 79 -7.11 14.01 20.30
N ASN A 80 -7.67 14.77 19.36
CA ASN A 80 -7.73 16.22 19.46
C ASN A 80 -8.69 16.68 20.56
N GLU A 81 -9.83 16.03 20.73
CA GLU A 81 -10.82 16.32 21.78
C GLU A 81 -10.24 16.07 23.18
N GLU A 82 -9.55 14.94 23.39
CA GLU A 82 -8.90 14.61 24.67
C GLU A 82 -7.64 15.45 24.94
N LEU A 83 -6.98 15.96 23.88
CA LEU A 83 -5.77 16.78 24.00
C LEU A 83 -6.08 18.23 24.36
N ALA A 84 -7.18 18.79 23.87
CA ALA A 84 -7.57 20.19 24.11
C ALA A 84 -7.58 20.59 25.60
N PRO A 85 -8.28 19.89 26.51
CA PRO A 85 -8.30 20.27 27.94
C PRO A 85 -6.92 20.11 28.60
N LYS A 86 -6.10 19.15 28.15
CA LYS A 86 -4.73 18.96 28.67
C LYS A 86 -3.81 20.11 28.25
N LEU A 87 -3.97 20.61 27.02
CA LEU A 87 -3.22 21.78 26.55
C LEU A 87 -3.63 23.03 27.31
N GLU A 88 -4.92 23.26 27.50
CA GLU A 88 -5.43 24.41 28.27
C GLU A 88 -4.93 24.40 29.71
N ALA A 89 -5.01 23.25 30.39
CA ALA A 89 -4.51 23.11 31.76
C ALA A 89 -2.99 23.38 31.85
N ALA A 90 -2.21 22.83 30.92
CA ALA A 90 -0.76 23.02 30.91
C ALA A 90 -0.33 24.46 30.54
N GLU A 91 -1.08 25.14 29.66
CA GLU A 91 -0.84 26.56 29.35
C GLU A 91 -1.18 27.48 30.53
N GLN A 92 -2.26 27.16 31.28
CA GLN A 92 -2.62 27.87 32.51
C GLN A 92 -1.56 27.70 33.60
N GLU A 93 -1.09 26.46 33.83
CA GLU A 93 -0.05 26.17 34.82
C GLU A 93 1.29 26.84 34.47
N ALA A 94 1.66 26.86 33.19
CA ALA A 94 2.87 27.52 32.72
C ALA A 94 2.76 29.05 32.64
N GLY A 95 1.55 29.61 32.71
CA GLY A 95 1.29 31.05 32.52
C GLY A 95 1.64 31.59 31.14
N ARG A 96 1.79 30.71 30.13
CA ARG A 96 2.15 31.05 28.75
C ARG A 96 1.65 29.99 27.77
N ALA A 97 1.60 30.34 26.49
CA ALA A 97 1.37 29.38 25.43
C ALA A 97 2.50 28.33 25.39
N LEU A 98 2.12 27.07 25.11
CA LEU A 98 3.09 25.99 24.95
C LEU A 98 3.76 26.06 23.57
N SER A 99 5.03 25.72 23.55
CA SER A 99 5.79 25.54 22.31
C SER A 99 5.31 24.31 21.54
N ARG A 100 5.58 24.26 20.24
CA ARG A 100 5.23 23.12 19.38
C ARG A 100 5.77 21.79 19.91
N LYS A 101 6.96 21.79 20.52
CA LYS A 101 7.59 20.60 21.11
C LYS A 101 6.84 20.10 22.34
N GLU A 102 6.42 21.01 23.22
CA GLU A 102 5.62 20.69 24.41
C GLU A 102 4.25 20.13 24.02
N LYS A 103 3.58 20.74 23.04
CA LYS A 103 2.29 20.25 22.51
C LYS A 103 2.42 18.85 21.90
N GLN A 104 3.51 18.59 21.19
CA GLN A 104 3.77 17.27 20.61
C GLN A 104 4.03 16.21 21.69
N ALA A 105 4.81 16.53 22.73
CA ALA A 105 5.06 15.61 23.84
C ALA A 105 3.75 15.22 24.55
N LEU A 106 2.89 16.19 24.88
CA LEU A 106 1.58 15.93 25.48
C LEU A 106 0.69 15.05 24.59
N LYS A 107 0.76 15.25 23.27
CA LYS A 107 0.04 14.43 22.30
C LYS A 107 0.56 12.99 22.28
N ASP A 108 1.87 12.80 22.29
CA ASP A 108 2.49 11.47 22.27
C ASP A 108 2.18 10.70 23.56
N ASP A 109 2.25 11.37 24.72
CA ASP A 109 1.86 10.80 26.02
C ASP A 109 0.38 10.41 26.05
N LEU A 110 -0.49 11.27 25.51
CA LEU A 110 -1.91 10.97 25.37
C LEU A 110 -2.14 9.74 24.50
N ILE A 111 -1.49 9.66 23.33
CA ILE A 111 -1.59 8.50 22.44
C ILE A 111 -1.17 7.24 23.19
N GLN A 112 -0.02 7.26 23.88
CA GLN A 112 0.46 6.12 24.64
C GLN A 112 -0.54 5.66 25.71
N SER A 113 -1.20 6.62 26.39
CA SER A 113 -2.24 6.31 27.38
C SER A 113 -3.52 5.72 26.78
N LEU A 114 -3.82 6.03 25.52
CA LEU A 114 -5.04 5.57 24.83
C LEU A 114 -4.83 4.24 24.08
N LEU A 115 -3.60 3.88 23.70
CA LEU A 115 -3.30 2.66 22.95
C LEU A 115 -3.88 1.36 23.58
N PRO A 116 -3.85 1.17 24.93
CA PRO A 116 -4.41 -0.03 25.54
C PRO A 116 -5.93 -0.15 25.36
N ARG A 117 -6.62 0.99 25.25
CA ARG A 117 -8.08 1.10 25.11
C ARG A 117 -8.54 1.07 23.65
N ALA A 118 -7.63 1.28 22.71
CA ALA A 118 -7.94 1.34 21.29
C ALA A 118 -8.33 -0.04 20.73
N PHE A 119 -9.40 -0.06 19.94
CA PHE A 119 -9.77 -1.23 19.14
C PHE A 119 -8.71 -1.50 18.07
N SER A 120 -8.56 -2.76 17.70
CA SER A 120 -7.60 -3.16 16.67
C SER A 120 -8.29 -3.45 15.34
N ARG A 121 -7.82 -2.86 14.25
CA ARG A 121 -8.25 -3.19 12.88
C ARG A 121 -7.21 -4.07 12.22
N SER A 122 -7.63 -5.17 11.60
CA SER A 122 -6.74 -6.03 10.83
C SER A 122 -7.01 -5.92 9.33
N THR A 123 -5.95 -6.01 8.54
CA THR A 123 -5.98 -6.15 7.09
C THR A 123 -5.10 -7.32 6.68
N LEU A 124 -5.50 -8.01 5.60
CA LEU A 124 -4.78 -9.16 5.07
C LEU A 124 -4.42 -8.86 3.61
N THR A 125 -3.13 -8.73 3.32
CA THR A 125 -2.62 -8.50 1.97
C THR A 125 -2.06 -9.80 1.44
N HIS A 126 -2.60 -10.26 0.32
CA HIS A 126 -2.12 -11.45 -0.37
C HIS A 126 -1.11 -11.07 -1.43
N GLY A 127 -0.19 -11.97 -1.72
CA GLY A 127 0.67 -11.86 -2.88
C GLY A 127 1.07 -13.23 -3.38
N TYR A 128 1.67 -13.27 -4.56
CA TYR A 128 2.33 -14.46 -5.06
C TYR A 128 3.61 -14.12 -5.79
N TYR A 129 4.57 -15.05 -5.75
CA TYR A 129 5.74 -15.04 -6.60
C TYR A 129 5.58 -16.09 -7.70
N ASP A 130 5.69 -15.67 -8.95
CA ASP A 130 5.73 -16.54 -10.13
C ASP A 130 7.19 -16.82 -10.48
N ALA A 131 7.64 -18.07 -10.31
CA ALA A 131 9.03 -18.45 -10.54
C ALA A 131 9.40 -18.45 -12.04
N GLU A 132 8.44 -18.69 -12.92
CA GLU A 132 8.65 -18.76 -14.37
C GLU A 132 8.87 -17.36 -14.95
N GLN A 133 8.02 -16.40 -14.58
CA GLN A 133 8.10 -15.01 -15.05
C GLN A 133 8.96 -14.11 -14.16
N GLN A 134 9.36 -14.62 -12.99
CA GLN A 134 10.08 -13.88 -11.94
C GLN A 134 9.31 -12.64 -11.45
N TRP A 135 7.98 -12.74 -11.40
CA TRP A 135 7.11 -11.66 -10.95
C TRP A 135 6.66 -11.86 -9.52
N LEU A 136 6.73 -10.80 -8.74
CA LEU A 136 6.12 -10.71 -7.42
C LEU A 136 4.90 -9.79 -7.50
N VAL A 137 3.73 -10.37 -7.31
CA VAL A 137 2.44 -9.70 -7.47
C VAL A 137 1.78 -9.53 -6.11
N ILE A 138 1.41 -8.31 -5.76
CA ILE A 138 0.85 -7.95 -4.45
C ILE A 138 -0.55 -7.36 -4.64
N ASN A 139 -1.53 -7.86 -3.87
CA ASN A 139 -2.93 -7.43 -3.91
C ASN A 139 -3.14 -6.11 -3.16
N THR A 140 -2.57 -5.01 -3.65
CA THR A 140 -2.71 -3.68 -3.04
C THR A 140 -2.68 -2.55 -4.07
N GLY A 141 -3.57 -1.57 -3.90
CA GLY A 141 -3.55 -0.31 -4.64
C GLY A 141 -2.59 0.74 -4.06
N SER A 142 -1.99 0.51 -2.88
CA SER A 142 -1.08 1.46 -2.19
C SER A 142 0.39 1.06 -2.33
N ALA A 143 1.24 2.03 -2.72
CA ALA A 143 2.69 1.81 -2.91
C ALA A 143 3.34 1.51 -1.57
N SER A 144 3.07 2.34 -0.56
CA SER A 144 3.58 2.16 0.78
C SER A 144 3.24 0.79 1.36
N LYS A 145 2.00 0.31 1.17
CA LYS A 145 1.63 -1.05 1.60
C LYS A 145 2.39 -2.15 0.86
N ALA A 146 2.71 -1.96 -0.42
CA ALA A 146 3.52 -2.92 -1.17
C ALA A 146 4.98 -2.90 -0.68
N GLU A 147 5.55 -1.73 -0.41
CA GLU A 147 6.89 -1.62 0.18
C GLU A 147 6.97 -2.25 1.57
N ASP A 148 5.95 -2.07 2.42
CA ASP A 148 5.85 -2.78 3.71
C ASP A 148 5.90 -4.31 3.54
N VAL A 149 5.19 -4.83 2.52
CA VAL A 149 5.20 -6.26 2.17
C VAL A 149 6.58 -6.71 1.70
N LEU A 150 7.22 -5.94 0.81
CA LEU A 150 8.57 -6.23 0.32
C LEU A 150 9.61 -6.19 1.43
N ALA A 151 9.51 -5.24 2.35
CA ALA A 151 10.39 -5.13 3.49
C ALA A 151 10.29 -6.36 4.40
N LEU A 152 9.08 -6.83 4.67
CA LEU A 152 8.88 -8.03 5.49
C LEU A 152 9.37 -9.31 4.78
N LEU A 153 9.10 -9.45 3.49
CA LEU A 153 9.64 -10.56 2.67
C LEU A 153 11.16 -10.55 2.66
N ARG A 154 11.78 -9.37 2.47
CA ARG A 154 13.25 -9.23 2.50
C ARG A 154 13.83 -9.60 3.86
N LYS A 155 13.14 -9.26 4.95
CA LYS A 155 13.54 -9.64 6.31
C LYS A 155 13.49 -11.15 6.52
N ALA A 156 12.45 -11.81 6.00
CA ALA A 156 12.29 -13.26 6.13
C ALA A 156 13.25 -14.04 5.23
N LEU A 157 13.40 -13.64 3.98
CA LEU A 157 14.19 -14.36 2.97
C LEU A 157 15.67 -13.93 2.97
N GLY A 158 16.04 -12.91 3.75
CA GLY A 158 17.39 -12.32 3.80
C GLY A 158 17.71 -11.41 2.61
N SER A 159 17.39 -11.84 1.39
CA SER A 159 17.54 -11.05 0.17
C SER A 159 16.28 -11.13 -0.69
N LEU A 160 15.88 -9.99 -1.26
CA LEU A 160 14.77 -9.89 -2.19
C LEU A 160 15.04 -8.75 -3.19
N PRO A 161 15.64 -9.06 -4.35
CA PRO A 161 16.00 -8.05 -5.34
C PRO A 161 14.81 -7.75 -6.25
N ALA A 162 13.73 -7.22 -5.66
CA ALA A 162 12.50 -6.85 -6.35
C ALA A 162 12.54 -5.38 -6.77
N LEU A 163 12.25 -5.12 -8.06
CA LEU A 163 12.12 -3.78 -8.64
C LEU A 163 10.73 -3.60 -9.22
N PRO A 164 10.14 -2.39 -9.21
CA PRO A 164 8.88 -2.13 -9.90
C PRO A 164 8.95 -2.61 -11.36
N TRP A 165 7.91 -3.32 -11.82
CA TRP A 165 7.91 -3.89 -13.17
C TRP A 165 7.87 -2.81 -14.26
N LEU A 166 7.18 -1.70 -13.98
CA LEU A 166 7.00 -0.59 -14.90
C LEU A 166 7.57 0.70 -14.31
N ASP A 167 8.14 1.50 -15.20
CA ASP A 167 8.43 2.90 -14.96
C ASP A 167 7.15 3.71 -15.21
N ASN A 168 6.63 4.35 -14.16
CA ASN A 168 5.40 5.13 -14.24
C ASN A 168 5.48 6.27 -15.25
N HIS A 169 6.65 6.87 -15.45
CA HIS A 169 6.80 7.96 -16.41
C HIS A 169 6.59 7.45 -17.84
N LYS A 170 7.25 6.33 -18.18
CA LYS A 170 7.09 5.68 -19.50
C LYS A 170 5.67 5.18 -19.70
N LEU A 171 5.06 4.62 -18.65
CA LEU A 171 3.66 4.17 -18.70
C LEU A 171 2.72 5.34 -18.99
N ASN A 172 2.83 6.45 -18.27
CA ASN A 172 1.95 7.61 -18.45
C ASN A 172 2.03 8.20 -19.87
N GLN A 173 3.25 8.31 -20.42
CA GLN A 173 3.47 8.73 -21.80
C GLN A 173 2.82 7.76 -22.79
N GLN A 174 2.97 6.45 -22.56
CA GLN A 174 2.40 5.44 -23.45
C GLN A 174 0.86 5.42 -23.38
N LEU A 175 0.28 5.57 -22.20
CA LEU A 175 -1.17 5.69 -22.00
C LEU A 175 -1.73 6.92 -22.73
N GLN A 176 -1.02 8.06 -22.66
CA GLN A 176 -1.38 9.28 -23.39
C GLN A 176 -1.39 9.02 -24.91
N LEU A 177 -0.33 8.43 -25.45
CA LEU A 177 -0.25 8.10 -26.89
C LEU A 177 -1.37 7.17 -27.33
N TRP A 178 -1.69 6.14 -26.53
CA TRP A 178 -2.78 5.22 -26.86
C TRP A 178 -4.15 5.90 -26.86
N LEU A 179 -4.40 6.83 -25.93
CA LEU A 179 -5.65 7.58 -25.89
C LEU A 179 -5.76 8.64 -26.98
N GLN A 180 -4.67 9.33 -27.30
CA GLN A 180 -4.62 10.34 -28.39
C GLN A 180 -4.86 9.68 -29.75
N HIS A 181 -4.21 8.54 -30.02
CA HIS A 181 -4.33 7.86 -31.29
C HIS A 181 -5.50 6.87 -31.35
N GLN A 182 -6.23 6.68 -30.24
CA GLN A 182 -7.29 5.68 -30.11
C GLN A 182 -6.83 4.26 -30.49
N GLN A 183 -5.58 3.95 -30.14
CA GLN A 183 -4.88 2.71 -30.51
C GLN A 183 -4.36 2.02 -29.25
N LEU A 184 -5.27 1.42 -28.49
CA LEU A 184 -4.89 0.55 -27.38
C LEU A 184 -4.32 -0.77 -27.92
N PRO A 185 -3.32 -1.36 -27.26
CA PRO A 185 -2.69 -2.59 -27.71
C PRO A 185 -3.62 -3.80 -27.55
N GLY A 186 -3.55 -4.75 -28.48
CA GLY A 186 -4.18 -6.06 -28.34
C GLY A 186 -5.71 -5.99 -28.17
N THR A 187 -6.22 -6.62 -27.10
CA THR A 187 -7.66 -6.70 -26.80
C THR A 187 -8.14 -5.63 -25.81
N PHE A 188 -7.28 -4.67 -25.46
CA PHE A 188 -7.69 -3.58 -24.55
C PHE A 188 -8.67 -2.64 -25.23
N GLN A 189 -9.69 -2.23 -24.47
CA GLN A 189 -10.68 -1.24 -24.90
C GLN A 189 -10.63 -0.05 -23.94
N PRO A 190 -10.84 1.18 -24.44
CA PRO A 190 -10.88 2.35 -23.58
C PRO A 190 -12.05 2.23 -22.59
N GLY A 191 -11.78 2.55 -21.32
CA GLY A 191 -12.81 2.67 -20.30
C GLY A 191 -13.59 3.99 -20.41
N THR A 192 -14.24 4.38 -19.32
CA THR A 192 -14.98 5.66 -19.23
C THR A 192 -14.46 6.60 -18.14
N GLU A 193 -13.34 6.25 -17.51
CA GLU A 193 -12.65 7.08 -16.52
C GLU A 193 -11.22 7.36 -16.99
N VAL A 194 -10.77 8.61 -16.85
CA VAL A 194 -9.36 8.95 -17.02
C VAL A 194 -9.00 10.09 -16.06
N GLU A 195 -7.77 10.05 -15.57
CA GLU A 195 -7.16 11.11 -14.78
C GLU A 195 -5.98 11.68 -15.56
N LEU A 196 -5.99 13.00 -15.74
CA LEU A 196 -4.98 13.75 -16.46
C LEU A 196 -4.33 14.75 -15.50
N LYS A 197 -3.00 14.88 -15.54
CA LYS A 197 -2.25 15.86 -14.76
C LYS A 197 -1.29 16.61 -15.68
N ALA A 198 -1.22 17.93 -15.54
CA ALA A 198 -0.17 18.71 -16.18
C ALA A 198 1.23 18.22 -15.71
N PRO A 199 2.29 18.36 -16.54
CA PRO A 199 3.63 17.88 -16.20
C PRO A 199 4.22 18.49 -14.92
N ASP A 200 3.79 19.71 -14.56
CA ASP A 200 4.24 20.40 -13.36
C ASP A 200 3.74 19.72 -12.07
N ASP A 201 4.57 19.74 -11.02
CA ASP A 201 4.23 19.05 -9.75
C ASP A 201 2.99 19.63 -9.06
N GLU A 202 2.79 20.95 -9.15
CA GLU A 202 1.57 21.67 -8.74
C GLU A 202 0.57 21.86 -9.90
N GLY A 203 0.81 21.18 -11.02
CA GLY A 203 0.04 21.31 -12.24
C GLY A 203 -1.43 20.92 -12.10
N ALA A 204 -2.28 21.55 -12.91
CA ALA A 204 -3.71 21.30 -12.92
C ALA A 204 -4.04 19.82 -13.19
N LYS A 205 -5.05 19.32 -12.48
CA LYS A 205 -5.52 17.94 -12.56
C LYS A 205 -6.97 17.92 -13.02
N VAL A 206 -7.29 17.09 -14.01
CA VAL A 206 -8.65 16.89 -14.52
C VAL A 206 -8.98 15.41 -14.41
N ARG A 207 -10.21 15.12 -13.97
CA ARG A 207 -10.74 13.75 -13.93
C ARG A 207 -12.04 13.68 -14.71
N PHE A 208 -12.08 12.77 -15.66
CA PHE A 208 -13.31 12.39 -16.35
C PHE A 208 -13.86 11.12 -15.73
N SER A 209 -15.18 11.06 -15.55
CA SER A 209 -15.87 9.89 -15.02
C SER A 209 -17.17 9.68 -15.79
N ASN A 210 -17.41 8.44 -16.21
CA ASN A 210 -18.52 8.08 -17.10
C ASN A 210 -18.54 8.93 -18.38
N HIS A 211 -17.36 9.13 -19.00
CA HIS A 211 -17.18 9.94 -20.19
C HIS A 211 -16.61 9.12 -21.34
N LEU A 212 -16.93 9.52 -22.57
CA LEU A 212 -16.28 8.97 -23.76
C LEU A 212 -14.86 9.55 -23.87
N LEU A 213 -13.83 8.69 -23.83
CA LEU A 213 -12.44 9.14 -23.85
C LEU A 213 -11.98 9.64 -25.23
N SER A 214 -12.74 9.35 -26.29
CA SER A 214 -12.53 9.89 -27.63
C SER A 214 -13.23 11.22 -27.89
N ALA A 215 -13.97 11.78 -26.92
CA ALA A 215 -14.63 13.07 -27.07
C ALA A 215 -13.61 14.22 -27.14
N ASP A 216 -13.94 15.27 -27.90
CA ASP A 216 -13.07 16.41 -28.17
C ASP A 216 -12.55 17.09 -26.89
N GLU A 217 -13.37 17.17 -25.83
CA GLU A 217 -12.93 17.79 -24.57
C GLU A 217 -11.81 16.99 -23.90
N VAL A 218 -11.89 15.66 -23.95
CA VAL A 218 -10.83 14.78 -23.42
C VAL A 218 -9.59 14.87 -24.27
N GLN A 219 -9.73 14.86 -25.61
CA GLN A 219 -8.63 14.96 -26.56
C GLN A 219 -7.88 16.29 -26.42
N THR A 220 -8.61 17.41 -26.26
CA THR A 220 -8.00 18.73 -26.02
C THR A 220 -7.13 18.72 -24.76
N HIS A 221 -7.58 18.08 -23.68
CA HIS A 221 -6.77 17.98 -22.46
C HIS A 221 -5.61 16.98 -22.55
N LEU A 222 -5.65 16.03 -23.49
CA LEU A 222 -4.52 15.13 -23.74
C LEU A 222 -3.36 15.83 -24.46
N GLU A 223 -3.58 16.99 -25.09
CA GLU A 223 -2.50 17.76 -25.73
C GLU A 223 -1.52 18.37 -24.72
N ASP A 224 -2.02 18.80 -23.55
CA ASP A 224 -1.26 19.53 -22.53
C ASP A 224 -1.05 18.79 -21.20
N LYS A 225 -1.67 17.60 -21.03
CA LYS A 225 -1.58 16.81 -19.79
C LYS A 225 -1.21 15.35 -20.06
N LEU A 226 -0.54 14.77 -19.07
CA LEU A 226 -0.18 13.35 -19.04
C LEU A 226 -1.30 12.53 -18.41
N VAL A 227 -1.54 11.34 -18.94
CA VAL A 227 -2.46 10.36 -18.34
C VAL A 227 -1.80 9.76 -17.11
N THR A 228 -2.39 9.95 -15.93
CA THR A 228 -1.91 9.37 -14.67
C THR A 228 -2.73 8.15 -14.23
N ARG A 229 -3.94 7.97 -14.79
CA ARG A 229 -4.82 6.83 -14.54
C ARG A 229 -5.84 6.66 -15.66
N ILE A 230 -6.15 5.42 -16.03
CA ILE A 230 -7.22 5.00 -16.95
C ILE A 230 -7.89 3.72 -16.40
#